data_AF-A0A7G3BP36-F1
#
_entry.id   AF-A0A7G3BP36-F1
#
_cell.length_a   1.000
_cell.length_b   1.000
_cell.length_c   1.000
_cell.angle_alpha   90.00
_cell.angle_beta   90.00
_cell.angle_gamma   90.00
#
_symmetry.space_group_name_H-M   'P 1'
#
loop_
_entity.id
_entity.type
_entity.pdbx_description
1 polymer ?
#
loop_
_entity_poly.entity_id
_entity_poly.type
_entity_poly.pdbx_seq_one_letter_code
_entity_poly.pdbx_strand_id
1 'polypeptide(L)'
;MKQVLLAITAIFFGITSTLFAQEIEKKWQLENIQDQAGNQLEVKKNTDGLELQQGFFRFSVSADSLKASGDYIYQNNLLVFYYNKPFDSVKRYRINELTDSTLVFKENHKTFYFSSAKTSFNEAVAVNTEDSIKPSEGFSINSLWRGLLGMISLIFIAFLFSSNRKAINWKTVGIGLAFQLLIAIGVLKVPFIQSAFESIGGVFISILDFTRAGSKFLFEGLVVDMDTFGFIFAFQVLPTIIFFSALTSVLFYLGIIQKVVKLMAMLLTKLLKISGAESLSVAGNIFLGQTEAPLLIKAYLEKMTKSEMLLVMIGGMATVAGAVLAAYIGFLGGDDPALRLVYAKHLLAASVMAAPGAIVISKILYPQTEEINTEVEVSSEKIGSNILDAIANGTTEGLRLAVNVGAMLLVFVAFIAMINGILGWIGEFSTINTWMAANTPYPALSLEAILGTIFAPLMWLIGVASEDIMMMGQLLGIKLAASEFVGYIQLADLKNVANAVHLNYNKSIIMATYMLCGFANFASIGIQIGGIGSLAPGQRKVLSEFGMKALIGGTIASLISATIAGMIIG
;
A
#
# COMPACT_ATOMS: atom_id res chain seq x y z
N MET A 1 32.60 -18.96 -5.67
CA MET A 1 31.98 -17.81 -4.95
C MET A 1 32.81 -16.54 -4.98
N LYS A 2 34.10 -16.51 -4.60
CA LYS A 2 34.92 -15.26 -4.60
C LYS A 2 35.11 -14.62 -5.98
N GLN A 3 35.31 -15.40 -7.05
CA GLN A 3 35.52 -14.86 -8.40
C GLN A 3 34.24 -14.32 -9.05
N VAL A 4 33.08 -14.90 -8.71
CA VAL A 4 31.76 -14.37 -9.12
C VAL A 4 31.44 -13.08 -8.37
N LEU A 5 31.80 -13.01 -7.07
CA LEU A 5 31.65 -11.79 -6.28
C LEU A 5 32.53 -10.66 -6.84
N LEU A 6 33.80 -10.93 -7.17
CA LEU A 6 34.72 -9.96 -7.79
C LEU A 6 34.28 -9.53 -9.21
N ALA A 7 33.71 -10.43 -10.01
CA ALA A 7 33.15 -10.09 -11.31
C ALA A 7 31.90 -9.19 -11.17
N ILE A 8 31.05 -9.45 -10.18
CA ILE A 8 29.89 -8.61 -9.87
C ILE A 8 30.34 -7.25 -9.33
N THR A 9 31.39 -7.18 -8.51
CA THR A 9 31.95 -5.91 -8.00
C THR A 9 32.61 -5.08 -9.10
N ALA A 10 33.29 -5.71 -10.06
CA ALA A 10 33.90 -5.04 -11.20
C ALA A 10 32.85 -4.49 -12.20
N ILE A 11 31.74 -5.21 -12.38
CA ILE A 11 30.60 -4.73 -13.18
C ILE A 11 29.87 -3.59 -12.45
N PHE A 12 29.75 -3.67 -11.11
CA PHE A 12 29.14 -2.62 -10.28
C PHE A 12 29.93 -1.30 -10.26
N PHE A 13 31.26 -1.35 -10.35
CA PHE A 13 32.10 -0.14 -10.40
C PHE A 13 32.26 0.45 -11.81
N GLY A 14 31.97 -0.32 -12.87
CA GLY A 14 32.06 0.14 -14.25
C GLY A 14 30.81 0.85 -14.80
N ILE A 15 29.69 0.80 -14.06
CA ILE A 15 28.40 1.34 -14.51
C ILE A 15 27.78 2.15 -13.36
N THR A 16 28.44 3.23 -12.97
CA THR A 16 27.85 4.26 -12.12
C THR A 16 27.92 5.60 -12.84
N SER A 17 26.95 5.83 -13.72
CA SER A 17 26.47 7.17 -14.08
C SER A 17 25.30 7.03 -15.03
N THR A 18 24.11 6.93 -14.46
CA THR A 18 22.84 7.44 -15.01
C THR A 18 21.78 7.17 -13.96
N LEU A 19 21.97 7.84 -12.81
CA LEU A 19 20.82 8.22 -12.01
C LEU A 19 20.02 9.19 -12.88
N PHE A 20 18.73 8.93 -13.08
CA PHE A 20 17.80 9.90 -13.65
C PHE A 20 17.72 11.11 -12.70
N ALA A 21 18.68 12.02 -12.85
CA ALA A 21 18.61 13.38 -12.38
C ALA A 21 17.90 14.20 -13.46
N GLN A 22 17.07 15.16 -13.06
CA GLN A 22 16.54 16.17 -13.97
C GLN A 22 17.70 16.79 -14.74
N GLU A 23 17.77 16.53 -16.05
CA GLU A 23 18.95 16.85 -16.84
C GLU A 23 18.89 18.32 -17.23
N ILE A 24 19.76 19.12 -16.63
CA ILE A 24 19.93 20.54 -17.00
C ILE A 24 20.67 20.68 -18.35
N GLU A 25 21.39 19.63 -18.77
CA GLU A 25 22.17 19.58 -20.00
C GLU A 25 21.26 19.42 -21.23
N LYS A 26 20.88 20.54 -21.83
CA LYS A 26 20.17 20.59 -23.11
C LYS A 26 20.30 21.98 -23.72
N LYS A 27 19.74 22.14 -24.92
CA LYS A 27 19.55 23.44 -25.54
C LYS A 27 18.23 24.06 -25.10
N TRP A 28 18.34 25.13 -24.34
CA TRP A 28 17.26 25.95 -23.81
C TRP A 28 17.03 27.17 -24.72
N GLN A 29 15.81 27.38 -25.17
CA GLN A 29 15.37 28.55 -25.91
C GLN A 29 14.87 29.61 -24.94
N LEU A 30 15.34 30.85 -25.08
CA LEU A 30 14.90 31.93 -24.22
C LEU A 30 13.50 32.40 -24.67
N GLU A 31 12.52 32.34 -23.77
CA GLU A 31 11.14 32.75 -24.05
C GLU A 31 10.88 34.18 -23.62
N ASN A 32 11.40 34.58 -22.44
CA ASN A 32 11.11 35.89 -21.85
C ASN A 32 12.18 36.31 -20.83
N ILE A 33 12.37 37.61 -20.68
CA ILE A 33 13.12 38.23 -19.57
C ILE A 33 12.21 39.27 -18.92
N GLN A 34 11.96 39.12 -17.63
CA GLN A 34 11.16 40.06 -16.84
C GLN A 34 12.03 40.89 -15.90
N ASP A 35 11.75 42.19 -15.82
CA ASP A 35 12.30 43.11 -14.82
C ASP A 35 11.44 43.17 -13.53
N GLN A 36 11.89 43.92 -12.52
CA GLN A 36 11.17 44.10 -11.25
C GLN A 36 9.78 44.75 -11.37
N ALA A 37 9.48 45.43 -12.47
CA ALA A 37 8.19 46.05 -12.73
C ALA A 37 7.26 45.15 -13.55
N GLY A 38 7.72 43.95 -13.94
CA GLY A 38 6.98 43.02 -14.79
C GLY A 38 7.00 43.37 -16.28
N ASN A 39 7.84 44.32 -16.70
CA ASN A 39 7.97 44.66 -18.10
C ASN A 39 8.75 43.57 -18.83
N GLN A 40 8.26 43.18 -20.01
CA GLN A 40 8.89 42.18 -20.87
C GLN A 40 9.91 42.86 -21.78
N LEU A 41 11.14 42.36 -21.80
CA LEU A 41 12.16 42.77 -22.77
C LEU A 41 12.00 41.97 -24.06
N GLU A 42 12.24 42.59 -25.22
CA GLU A 42 12.14 41.90 -26.52
C GLU A 42 13.13 40.73 -26.63
N VAL A 43 12.63 39.51 -26.85
CA VAL A 43 13.44 38.30 -27.06
C VAL A 43 13.22 37.76 -28.47
N LYS A 44 14.30 37.39 -29.17
CA LYS A 44 14.21 36.72 -30.48
C LYS A 44 14.23 35.20 -30.30
N LYS A 45 13.05 34.59 -30.33
CA LYS A 45 12.79 33.16 -30.06
C LYS A 45 13.69 32.14 -30.81
N ASN A 46 14.30 32.50 -31.93
CA ASN A 46 15.13 31.58 -32.74
C ASN A 46 16.65 31.78 -32.58
N THR A 47 17.11 32.86 -31.94
CA THR A 47 18.54 33.18 -31.81
C THR A 47 19.01 33.30 -30.36
N ASP A 48 18.07 33.46 -29.44
CA ASP A 48 18.36 33.71 -28.03
C ASP A 48 18.15 32.43 -27.23
N GLY A 49 19.16 32.00 -26.48
CA GLY A 49 19.12 30.72 -25.80
C GLY A 49 20.37 30.41 -24.99
N LEU A 50 20.27 29.33 -24.22
CA LEU A 50 21.31 28.78 -23.38
C LEU A 50 21.55 27.32 -23.78
N GLU A 51 22.78 27.00 -24.17
CA GLU A 51 23.22 25.63 -24.44
C GLU A 51 24.09 25.18 -23.27
N LEU A 52 23.71 24.09 -22.60
CA LEU A 52 24.48 23.46 -21.52
C LEU A 52 24.83 22.03 -21.95
N GLN A 53 26.13 21.72 -21.99
CA GLN A 53 26.58 20.39 -22.37
C GLN A 53 27.93 20.09 -21.73
N GLN A 54 28.02 18.99 -20.97
CA GLN A 54 29.27 18.45 -20.42
C GLN A 54 30.10 19.50 -19.66
N GLY A 55 29.44 20.32 -18.83
CA GLY A 55 30.10 21.37 -18.05
C GLY A 55 30.49 22.64 -18.83
N PHE A 56 30.13 22.75 -20.11
CA PHE A 56 30.33 23.94 -20.94
C PHE A 56 29.00 24.63 -21.26
N PHE A 57 28.99 25.98 -21.25
CA PHE A 57 27.82 26.77 -21.61
C PHE A 57 28.07 27.70 -22.79
N ARG A 58 27.02 27.92 -23.61
CA ARG A 58 26.91 29.06 -24.52
C ARG A 58 25.61 29.80 -24.27
N PHE A 59 25.70 31.10 -24.10
CA PHE A 59 24.54 31.96 -23.85
C PHE A 59 24.51 33.09 -24.89
N SER A 60 23.40 33.21 -25.62
CA SER A 60 23.18 34.27 -26.60
C SER A 60 21.89 35.02 -26.30
N VAL A 61 21.97 36.35 -26.24
CA VAL A 61 20.81 37.24 -26.13
C VAL A 61 20.97 38.40 -27.09
N SER A 62 20.06 38.51 -28.04
CA SER A 62 20.07 39.54 -29.08
C SER A 62 19.74 40.93 -28.52
N ALA A 63 18.92 41.01 -27.46
CA ALA A 63 18.52 42.27 -26.84
C ALA A 63 19.70 43.09 -26.31
N ASP A 64 20.71 42.41 -25.73
CA ASP A 64 21.89 43.05 -25.13
C ASP A 64 23.18 42.84 -25.96
N SER A 65 23.07 42.34 -27.20
CA SER A 65 24.22 41.93 -28.04
C SER A 65 25.21 40.99 -27.32
N LEU A 66 24.71 40.23 -26.34
CA LEU A 66 25.53 39.44 -25.43
C LEU A 66 25.75 38.05 -26.03
N LYS A 67 27.00 37.70 -26.30
CA LYS A 67 27.44 36.33 -26.58
C LYS A 67 28.46 35.92 -25.53
N ALA A 68 28.06 34.99 -24.67
CA ALA A 68 28.88 34.50 -23.59
C ALA A 68 29.12 33.00 -23.72
N SER A 69 30.29 32.56 -23.27
CA SER A 69 30.64 31.15 -23.24
C SER A 69 31.70 30.88 -22.19
N GLY A 70 31.71 29.67 -21.65
CA GLY A 70 32.73 29.18 -20.72
C GLY A 70 32.23 27.96 -19.98
N ASP A 71 32.73 27.73 -18.78
CA ASP A 71 32.41 26.52 -18.01
C ASP A 71 31.28 26.79 -17.01
N TYR A 72 30.54 25.75 -16.62
CA TYR A 72 29.52 25.86 -15.58
C TYR A 72 29.59 24.74 -14.54
N ILE A 73 29.10 25.05 -13.35
CA ILE A 73 28.83 24.08 -12.28
C ILE A 73 27.37 24.24 -11.87
N TYR A 74 26.66 23.11 -11.76
CA TYR A 74 25.30 23.05 -11.26
C TYR A 74 25.22 22.13 -10.04
N GLN A 75 24.79 22.65 -8.89
CA GLN A 75 24.59 21.87 -7.68
C GLN A 75 23.56 22.56 -6.76
N ASN A 76 22.60 21.80 -6.21
CA ASN A 76 21.61 22.29 -5.23
C ASN A 76 20.92 23.62 -5.64
N ASN A 77 20.34 23.68 -6.85
CA ASN A 77 19.68 24.86 -7.42
C ASN A 77 20.58 26.11 -7.61
N LEU A 78 21.90 25.94 -7.52
CA LEU A 78 22.88 26.99 -7.82
C LEU A 78 23.58 26.66 -9.14
N LEU A 79 23.47 27.56 -10.11
CA LEU A 79 24.15 27.50 -11.39
C LEU A 79 25.24 28.58 -11.43
N VAL A 80 26.49 28.17 -11.57
CA VAL A 80 27.65 29.07 -11.59
C VAL A 80 28.27 29.04 -12.99
N PHE A 81 28.38 30.19 -13.64
CA PHE A 81 29.01 30.35 -14.95
C PHE A 81 30.38 31.02 -14.78
N TYR A 82 31.41 30.38 -15.31
CA TYR A 82 32.77 30.87 -15.46
C TYR A 82 32.93 31.35 -16.90
N TYR A 83 32.87 32.66 -17.13
CA TYR A 83 32.88 33.24 -18.48
C TYR A 83 34.31 33.30 -19.01
N ASN A 84 34.55 32.72 -20.19
CA ASN A 84 35.80 32.88 -20.94
C ASN A 84 35.68 34.00 -22.00
N LYS A 85 34.45 34.34 -22.38
CA LYS A 85 34.09 35.49 -23.25
C LYS A 85 32.79 36.13 -22.70
N PRO A 86 32.64 37.47 -22.67
CA PRO A 86 33.56 38.50 -23.17
C PRO A 86 34.76 38.83 -22.24
N PHE A 87 34.72 38.48 -20.95
CA PHE A 87 35.82 38.66 -19.99
C PHE A 87 35.77 37.57 -18.89
N ASP A 88 36.93 37.19 -18.33
CA ASP A 88 37.05 36.28 -17.19
C ASP A 88 36.27 36.81 -15.98
N SER A 89 35.10 36.22 -15.75
CA SER A 89 34.21 36.59 -14.65
C SER A 89 33.40 35.39 -14.18
N VAL A 90 32.98 35.40 -12.92
CA VAL A 90 32.13 34.35 -12.35
C VAL A 90 30.79 34.94 -12.01
N LYS A 91 29.71 34.40 -12.60
CA LYS A 91 28.33 34.75 -12.23
C LYS A 91 27.62 33.57 -11.61
N ARG A 92 26.73 33.85 -10.65
CA ARG A 92 25.96 32.86 -9.92
C ARG A 92 24.48 33.13 -10.11
N TYR A 93 23.73 32.09 -10.45
CA TYR A 93 22.30 32.12 -10.70
C TYR A 93 21.62 31.14 -9.76
N ARG A 94 20.51 31.56 -9.16
CA ARG A 94 19.64 30.64 -8.41
C ARG A 94 18.55 30.15 -9.35
N ILE A 95 18.42 28.84 -9.46
CA ILE A 95 17.35 28.19 -10.21
C ILE A 95 16.09 28.22 -9.34
N ASN A 96 15.03 28.81 -9.89
CA ASN A 96 13.71 28.89 -9.28
C ASN A 96 12.83 27.71 -9.71
N GLU A 97 13.01 27.23 -10.94
CA GLU A 97 12.27 26.12 -11.51
C GLU A 97 13.16 25.36 -12.50
N LEU A 98 13.19 24.03 -12.39
CA LEU A 98 13.82 23.13 -13.35
C LEU A 98 12.91 21.93 -13.55
N THR A 99 12.43 21.76 -14.78
CA THR A 99 11.70 20.59 -15.24
C THR A 99 12.33 20.07 -16.54
N ASP A 100 11.77 19.01 -17.13
CA ASP A 100 12.27 18.50 -18.40
C ASP A 100 12.09 19.49 -19.56
N SER A 101 11.15 20.43 -19.43
CA SER A 101 10.78 21.40 -20.48
C SER A 101 10.99 22.86 -20.10
N THR A 102 11.16 23.19 -18.81
CA THR A 102 11.23 24.57 -18.31
C THR A 102 12.46 24.78 -17.44
N LEU A 103 13.18 25.88 -17.68
CA LEU A 103 14.27 26.35 -16.82
C LEU A 103 14.04 27.82 -16.49
N VAL A 104 13.97 28.14 -15.21
CA VAL A 104 13.84 29.52 -14.72
C VAL A 104 14.95 29.79 -13.72
N PHE A 105 15.77 30.81 -14.00
CA PHE A 105 16.76 31.27 -13.05
C PHE A 105 16.80 32.80 -12.95
N LYS A 106 17.23 33.27 -11.79
CA LYS A 106 17.26 34.70 -11.46
C LYS A 106 18.69 35.23 -11.41
N GLU A 107 18.92 36.38 -12.04
CA GLU A 107 20.14 37.18 -11.93
C GLU A 107 19.78 38.55 -11.34
N ASN A 108 20.22 38.83 -10.12
CA ASN A 108 19.90 40.08 -9.41
C ASN A 108 18.38 40.39 -9.40
N HIS A 109 17.94 41.29 -10.27
CA HIS A 109 16.59 41.82 -10.39
C HIS A 109 15.87 41.39 -11.69
N LYS A 110 16.48 40.49 -12.48
CA LYS A 110 15.91 39.94 -13.72
C LYS A 110 15.64 38.44 -13.59
N THR A 111 14.51 37.99 -14.12
CA THR A 111 14.15 36.57 -14.20
C THR A 111 14.18 36.13 -15.65
N PHE A 112 14.90 35.04 -15.94
CA PHE A 112 15.03 34.46 -17.28
C PHE A 112 14.18 33.20 -17.37
N TYR A 113 13.36 33.12 -18.42
CA TYR A 113 12.48 31.98 -18.68
C TYR A 113 12.94 31.26 -19.94
N PHE A 114 13.21 29.96 -19.81
CA PHE A 114 13.62 29.13 -20.93
C PHE A 114 12.70 27.92 -21.12
N SER A 115 12.53 27.53 -22.39
CA SER A 115 11.85 26.31 -22.82
C SER A 115 12.80 25.40 -23.59
N SER A 116 12.65 24.08 -23.53
CA SER A 116 13.38 23.19 -24.45
C SER A 116 12.65 23.12 -25.80
N ALA A 117 13.39 23.14 -26.91
CA ALA A 117 12.80 23.03 -28.24
C ALA A 117 12.05 21.69 -28.35
N LYS A 118 10.74 21.74 -28.57
CA LYS A 118 9.89 20.56 -28.74
C LYS A 118 10.43 19.66 -29.84
N THR A 119 10.97 18.49 -29.49
CA THR A 119 10.81 17.31 -30.36
C THR A 119 9.32 17.10 -30.46
N SER A 120 8.76 17.22 -31.67
CA SER A 120 7.34 17.03 -31.96
C SER A 120 6.93 15.59 -31.67
N PHE A 121 6.75 15.24 -30.40
CA PHE A 121 5.64 14.40 -30.02
C PHE A 121 4.43 15.31 -30.03
N ASN A 122 3.57 15.12 -31.03
CA ASN A 122 2.19 15.55 -30.98
C ASN A 122 1.46 14.75 -29.89
N GLU A 123 1.81 15.00 -28.64
CA GLU A 123 0.90 14.95 -27.54
C GLU A 123 1.16 16.25 -26.78
N ALA A 124 0.43 17.29 -27.18
CA ALA A 124 -0.17 18.07 -26.13
C ALA A 124 -0.85 17.03 -25.23
N VAL A 125 -0.38 16.87 -24.00
CA VAL A 125 -1.30 16.54 -22.92
C VAL A 125 -2.23 17.75 -22.88
N ALA A 126 -3.20 17.75 -23.80
CA ALA A 126 -4.54 18.07 -23.40
C ALA A 126 -4.69 17.26 -22.12
N VAL A 127 -4.76 17.95 -20.98
CA VAL A 127 -5.50 17.39 -19.88
C VAL A 127 -6.85 17.14 -20.50
N ASN A 128 -7.06 15.93 -21.02
CA ASN A 128 -8.35 15.47 -21.41
C ASN A 128 -9.16 15.70 -20.14
N THR A 129 -10.16 16.56 -20.23
CA THR A 129 -11.16 16.76 -19.18
C THR A 129 -11.96 15.47 -18.89
N GLU A 130 -11.49 14.32 -19.34
CA GLU A 130 -12.04 12.97 -19.20
C GLU A 130 -11.20 12.06 -18.26
N ASP A 131 -9.93 12.38 -17.94
CA ASP A 131 -9.09 11.55 -17.04
C ASP A 131 -9.37 11.83 -15.56
N SER A 132 -10.64 11.69 -15.18
CA SER A 132 -11.08 11.68 -13.79
C SER A 132 -11.50 10.28 -13.38
N ILE A 133 -11.19 9.89 -12.15
CA ILE A 133 -11.65 8.60 -11.60
C ILE A 133 -13.17 8.58 -11.62
N LYS A 134 -13.73 7.61 -12.35
CA LYS A 134 -15.18 7.44 -12.47
C LYS A 134 -15.78 7.12 -11.10
N PRO A 135 -16.79 7.87 -10.63
CA PRO A 135 -17.42 7.64 -9.35
C PRO A 135 -18.15 6.29 -9.34
N SER A 136 -18.38 5.75 -8.13
CA SER A 136 -19.14 4.51 -7.97
C SER A 136 -20.63 4.76 -8.28
N GLU A 137 -21.20 3.97 -9.20
CA GLU A 137 -22.56 4.19 -9.73
C GLU A 137 -23.69 3.69 -8.79
N GLY A 138 -23.34 3.01 -7.71
CA GLY A 138 -24.30 2.42 -6.78
C GLY A 138 -24.80 1.05 -7.24
N PHE A 139 -25.62 0.44 -6.38
CA PHE A 139 -26.10 -0.93 -6.59
C PHE A 139 -26.96 -1.06 -7.85
N SER A 140 -26.67 -2.06 -8.68
CA SER A 140 -27.45 -2.40 -9.88
C SER A 140 -27.65 -3.91 -10.01
N ILE A 141 -28.56 -4.33 -10.90
CA ILE A 141 -28.77 -5.77 -11.20
C ILE A 141 -27.49 -6.38 -11.79
N ASN A 142 -26.74 -5.61 -12.57
CA ASN A 142 -25.46 -6.05 -13.12
C ASN A 142 -24.43 -6.25 -11.99
N SER A 143 -24.30 -5.28 -11.09
CA SER A 143 -23.36 -5.38 -9.96
C SER A 143 -23.71 -6.56 -9.04
N LEU A 144 -25.00 -6.81 -8.80
CA LEU A 144 -25.49 -7.98 -8.07
C LEU A 144 -25.05 -9.30 -8.72
N TRP A 145 -25.33 -9.47 -10.02
CA TRP A 145 -24.98 -10.70 -10.72
C TRP A 145 -23.46 -10.93 -10.77
N ARG A 146 -22.67 -9.88 -11.03
CA ARG A 146 -21.20 -9.96 -11.00
C ARG A 146 -20.67 -10.28 -9.61
N GLY A 147 -21.24 -9.68 -8.57
CA GLY A 147 -20.89 -10.00 -7.17
C GLY A 147 -21.22 -11.44 -6.78
N LEU A 148 -22.40 -11.94 -7.16
CA LEU A 148 -22.79 -13.33 -6.96
C LEU A 148 -21.85 -14.30 -7.69
N LEU A 149 -21.52 -14.02 -8.96
CA LEU A 149 -20.54 -14.78 -9.72
C LEU A 149 -19.20 -14.85 -8.98
N GLY A 150 -18.68 -13.71 -8.54
CA GLY A 150 -17.43 -13.63 -7.78
C GLY A 150 -17.44 -14.44 -6.50
N MET A 151 -18.49 -14.31 -5.69
CA MET A 151 -18.63 -15.09 -4.46
C MET A 151 -18.71 -16.59 -4.75
N ILE A 152 -19.47 -17.01 -5.77
CA ILE A 152 -19.57 -18.42 -6.18
C ILE A 152 -18.20 -18.93 -6.65
N SER A 153 -17.48 -18.17 -7.47
CA SER A 153 -16.13 -18.53 -7.95
C SER A 153 -15.15 -18.71 -6.79
N LEU A 154 -15.16 -17.79 -5.82
CA LEU A 154 -14.28 -17.85 -4.64
C LEU A 154 -14.61 -19.04 -3.72
N ILE A 155 -15.90 -19.29 -3.47
CA ILE A 155 -16.36 -20.48 -2.72
C ILE A 155 -15.99 -21.76 -3.46
N PHE A 156 -16.13 -21.77 -4.79
CA PHE A 156 -15.75 -22.91 -5.62
C PHE A 156 -14.24 -23.18 -5.55
N ILE A 157 -13.39 -22.15 -5.61
CA ILE A 157 -11.95 -22.30 -5.40
C ILE A 157 -11.66 -22.91 -4.02
N ALA A 158 -12.27 -22.39 -2.95
CA ALA A 158 -12.11 -22.97 -1.61
C ALA A 158 -12.59 -24.43 -1.54
N PHE A 159 -13.69 -24.76 -2.21
CA PHE A 159 -14.23 -26.11 -2.30
C PHE A 159 -13.27 -27.08 -3.02
N LEU A 160 -12.59 -26.63 -4.08
CA LEU A 160 -11.59 -27.44 -4.79
C LEU A 160 -10.42 -27.84 -3.87
N PHE A 161 -9.97 -26.91 -3.01
CA PHE A 161 -8.88 -27.12 -2.05
C PHE A 161 -9.33 -27.72 -0.70
N SER A 162 -10.61 -28.09 -0.56
CA SER A 162 -11.14 -28.68 0.67
C SER A 162 -10.55 -30.06 0.96
N SER A 163 -10.18 -30.31 2.23
CA SER A 163 -9.76 -31.63 2.71
C SER A 163 -10.88 -32.67 2.70
N ASN A 164 -12.14 -32.26 2.89
CA ASN A 164 -13.28 -33.19 2.96
C ASN A 164 -14.57 -32.51 2.49
N ARG A 165 -14.82 -32.56 1.17
CA ARG A 165 -15.96 -31.89 0.52
C ARG A 165 -17.34 -32.35 1.03
N LYS A 166 -17.44 -33.56 1.58
CA LYS A 166 -18.70 -34.12 2.08
C LYS A 166 -19.05 -33.64 3.49
N ALA A 167 -18.05 -33.22 4.27
CA ALA A 167 -18.23 -32.77 5.65
C ALA A 167 -18.50 -31.26 5.77
N ILE A 168 -18.53 -30.52 4.65
CA ILE A 168 -18.78 -29.07 4.65
C ILE A 168 -20.18 -28.80 5.19
N ASN A 169 -20.27 -28.04 6.28
CA ASN A 169 -21.54 -27.56 6.82
C ASN A 169 -22.02 -26.32 6.06
N TRP A 170 -22.79 -26.54 4.99
CA TRP A 170 -23.32 -25.46 4.15
C TRP A 170 -24.25 -24.49 4.88
N LYS A 171 -24.86 -24.91 6.00
CA LYS A 171 -25.65 -24.01 6.85
C LYS A 171 -24.74 -22.97 7.54
N THR A 172 -23.60 -23.39 8.09
CA THR A 172 -22.62 -22.46 8.67
C THR A 172 -22.03 -21.53 7.60
N VAL A 173 -21.72 -22.06 6.42
CA VAL A 173 -21.25 -21.26 5.27
C VAL A 173 -22.28 -20.19 4.88
N GLY A 174 -23.54 -20.58 4.69
CA GLY A 174 -24.61 -19.65 4.32
C GLY A 174 -24.86 -18.58 5.38
N ILE A 175 -24.88 -18.95 6.66
CA ILE A 175 -25.05 -17.98 7.76
C ILE A 175 -23.86 -17.02 7.84
N GLY A 176 -22.63 -17.50 7.67
CA GLY A 176 -21.43 -16.66 7.67
C GLY A 176 -21.41 -15.64 6.53
N LEU A 177 -21.73 -16.06 5.32
CA LEU A 177 -21.84 -15.17 4.15
C LEU A 177 -22.97 -14.16 4.33
N ALA A 178 -24.14 -14.61 4.81
CA ALA A 178 -25.25 -13.71 5.10
C ALA A 178 -24.87 -12.67 6.17
N PHE A 179 -24.16 -13.08 7.22
CA PHE A 179 -23.71 -12.17 8.27
C PHE A 179 -22.68 -11.15 7.75
N GLN A 180 -21.72 -11.60 6.93
CA GLN A 180 -20.76 -10.72 6.27
C GLN A 180 -21.45 -9.71 5.34
N LEU A 181 -22.46 -10.15 4.58
CA LEU A 181 -23.27 -9.28 3.72
C LEU A 181 -24.09 -8.27 4.54
N LEU A 182 -24.68 -8.69 5.66
CA LEU A 182 -25.42 -7.80 6.56
C LEU A 182 -24.51 -6.72 7.16
N ILE A 183 -23.30 -7.07 7.58
CA ILE A 183 -22.30 -6.10 8.04
C ILE A 183 -21.99 -5.12 6.90
N ALA A 184 -21.71 -5.60 5.70
CA ALA A 184 -21.36 -4.76 4.56
C ALA A 184 -22.50 -3.78 4.21
N ILE A 185 -23.75 -4.25 4.13
CA ILE A 185 -24.92 -3.41 3.89
C ILE A 185 -25.08 -2.38 5.03
N GLY A 186 -24.91 -2.83 6.27
CA GLY A 186 -24.93 -1.94 7.43
C GLY A 186 -23.95 -0.79 7.29
N VAL A 187 -22.67 -1.09 7.10
CA VAL A 187 -21.61 -0.07 7.04
C VAL A 187 -21.65 0.76 5.76
N LEU A 188 -22.12 0.22 4.63
CA LEU A 188 -22.10 0.92 3.35
C LEU A 188 -23.40 1.64 2.99
N LYS A 189 -24.54 1.27 3.59
CA LYS A 189 -25.85 1.83 3.20
C LYS A 189 -26.69 2.36 4.37
N VAL A 190 -26.45 1.93 5.61
CA VAL A 190 -27.27 2.35 6.77
C VAL A 190 -26.63 3.55 7.46
N PRO A 191 -27.22 4.76 7.42
CA PRO A 191 -26.57 5.98 7.92
C PRO A 191 -26.15 5.92 9.39
N PHE A 192 -26.99 5.34 10.26
CA PHE A 192 -26.65 5.19 11.68
C PHE A 192 -25.41 4.30 11.90
N ILE A 193 -25.27 3.23 11.12
CA ILE A 193 -24.11 2.33 11.22
C ILE A 193 -22.87 3.00 10.59
N GLN A 194 -23.04 3.72 9.47
CA GLN A 194 -21.97 4.55 8.90
C GLN A 194 -21.42 5.53 9.94
N SER A 195 -22.29 6.29 10.61
CA SER A 195 -21.89 7.25 11.65
C SER A 195 -21.18 6.58 12.82
N ALA A 196 -21.58 5.35 13.21
CA ALA A 196 -20.89 4.58 14.24
C ALA A 196 -19.45 4.21 13.79
N PHE A 197 -19.28 3.71 12.56
CA PHE A 197 -17.95 3.36 12.03
C PHE A 197 -17.08 4.61 11.78
N GLU A 198 -17.67 5.72 11.35
CA GLU A 198 -16.99 7.00 11.20
C GLU A 198 -16.57 7.55 12.57
N SER A 199 -17.40 7.40 13.60
CA SER A 199 -17.03 7.80 14.97
C SER A 199 -15.83 6.99 15.46
N ILE A 200 -15.81 5.67 15.23
CA ILE A 200 -14.66 4.82 15.55
C ILE A 200 -13.45 5.23 14.70
N GLY A 201 -13.62 5.47 13.40
CA GLY A 201 -12.57 5.96 12.51
C GLY A 201 -11.97 7.28 12.96
N GLY A 202 -12.79 8.21 13.47
CA GLY A 202 -12.37 9.46 14.07
C GLY A 202 -11.47 9.28 15.30
N VAL A 203 -11.69 8.21 16.09
CA VAL A 203 -10.78 7.83 17.19
C VAL A 203 -9.41 7.42 16.64
N PHE A 204 -9.36 6.62 15.57
CA PHE A 204 -8.08 6.25 14.93
C PHE A 204 -7.34 7.46 14.37
N ILE A 205 -8.07 8.41 13.77
CA ILE A 205 -7.49 9.68 13.28
C ILE A 205 -6.95 10.52 14.43
N SER A 206 -7.69 10.63 15.53
CA SER A 206 -7.22 11.36 16.72
C SER A 206 -5.94 10.74 17.29
N ILE A 207 -5.81 9.41 17.25
CA ILE A 207 -4.58 8.71 17.64
C ILE A 207 -3.42 9.02 16.69
N LEU A 208 -3.67 9.11 15.38
CA LEU A 208 -2.67 9.57 14.41
C LEU A 208 -2.18 10.98 14.76
N ASP A 209 -3.08 11.88 15.14
CA ASP A 209 -2.74 13.25 15.52
C ASP A 209 -1.93 13.32 16.84
N PHE A 210 -2.27 12.49 17.84
CA PHE A 210 -1.45 12.37 19.06
C PHE A 210 -0.04 11.85 18.76
N THR A 211 0.06 10.87 17.85
CA THR A 211 1.37 10.37 17.40
C THR A 211 2.15 11.47 16.70
N ARG A 212 1.50 12.27 15.84
CA ARG A 212 2.13 13.40 15.14
C ARG A 212 2.75 14.40 16.11
N ALA A 213 2.13 14.65 17.27
CA ALA A 213 2.72 15.50 18.31
C ALA A 213 4.05 14.92 18.84
N GLY A 214 4.11 13.61 19.09
CA GLY A 214 5.33 12.91 19.48
C GLY A 214 6.40 12.91 18.38
N SER A 215 6.00 12.65 17.13
CA SER A 215 6.92 12.71 15.98
C SER A 215 7.44 14.13 15.75
N LYS A 216 6.62 15.17 15.94
CA LYS A 216 7.06 16.56 15.83
C LYS A 216 8.09 16.90 16.90
N PHE A 217 7.89 16.46 18.14
CA PHE A 217 8.87 16.65 19.21
C PHE A 217 10.24 16.03 18.88
N LEU A 218 10.27 14.85 18.26
CA LEU A 218 11.51 14.14 17.94
C LEU A 218 12.13 14.56 16.59
N PHE A 219 11.32 14.94 15.61
CA PHE A 219 11.70 15.04 14.19
C PHE A 219 11.09 16.27 13.48
N GLU A 220 10.89 17.40 14.17
CA GLU A 220 10.17 18.58 13.65
C GLU A 220 10.55 18.97 12.22
N GLY A 221 11.85 19.14 11.95
CA GLY A 221 12.36 19.55 10.64
C GLY A 221 12.18 18.52 9.50
N LEU A 222 11.82 17.27 9.83
CA LEU A 222 11.62 16.19 8.86
C LEU A 222 10.13 15.80 8.70
N VAL A 223 9.28 16.19 9.66
CA VAL A 223 7.86 15.82 9.70
C VAL A 223 6.95 16.98 9.29
N VAL A 224 7.39 18.23 9.47
CA VAL A 224 6.58 19.42 9.20
C VAL A 224 6.94 20.08 7.86
N ASP A 225 8.21 20.01 7.45
CA ASP A 225 8.70 20.64 6.21
C ASP A 225 8.41 19.76 4.98
N MET A 226 7.15 19.78 4.55
CA MET A 226 6.68 19.06 3.36
C MET A 226 7.08 19.76 2.06
N ASP A 227 7.31 21.08 2.10
CA ASP A 227 7.68 21.86 0.92
C ASP A 227 9.09 21.52 0.45
N THR A 228 10.00 21.24 1.38
CA THR A 228 11.40 20.91 1.07
C THR A 228 11.63 19.41 0.89
N PHE A 229 11.05 18.59 1.77
CA PHE A 229 11.36 17.15 1.81
C PHE A 229 10.21 16.24 1.35
N GLY A 230 9.02 16.79 1.13
CA GLY A 230 7.82 16.01 0.85
C GLY A 230 7.43 15.08 2.01
N PHE A 231 6.58 14.11 1.70
CA PHE A 231 6.11 13.12 2.66
C PHE A 231 7.22 12.10 3.01
N ILE A 232 7.80 12.18 4.21
CA ILE A 232 8.82 11.23 4.67
C ILE A 232 8.17 10.08 5.44
N PHE A 233 7.95 8.97 4.72
CA PHE A 233 7.37 7.73 5.26
C PHE A 233 7.92 7.33 6.63
N ALA A 234 9.26 7.29 6.78
CA ALA A 234 9.92 6.76 7.97
C ALA A 234 9.60 7.55 9.25
N PHE A 235 9.35 8.86 9.14
CA PHE A 235 9.09 9.71 10.31
C PHE A 235 7.61 10.05 10.50
N GLN A 236 6.78 9.82 9.48
CA GLN A 236 5.35 10.14 9.53
C GLN A 236 4.47 8.90 9.79
N VAL A 237 4.94 7.72 9.40
CA VAL A 237 4.11 6.50 9.43
C VAL A 237 4.64 5.49 10.46
N LEU A 238 5.94 5.22 10.49
CA LEU A 238 6.50 4.23 11.41
C LEU A 238 6.29 4.58 12.90
N PRO A 239 6.36 5.85 13.36
CA PRO A 239 6.08 6.18 14.76
C PRO A 239 4.65 5.82 15.19
N THR A 240 3.69 5.85 14.27
CA THR A 240 2.30 5.45 14.53
C THR A 240 2.23 3.99 14.94
N ILE A 241 3.00 3.12 14.30
CA ILE A 241 3.06 1.69 14.65
C ILE A 241 3.56 1.54 16.10
N ILE A 242 4.60 2.27 16.48
CA ILE A 242 5.18 2.24 17.83
C ILE A 242 4.14 2.68 18.87
N PHE A 243 3.49 3.82 18.64
CA PHE A 243 2.50 4.36 19.55
C PHE A 243 1.28 3.43 19.70
N PHE A 244 0.74 2.93 18.59
CA PHE A 244 -0.40 2.02 18.63
C PHE A 244 -0.06 0.68 19.29
N SER A 245 1.14 0.14 19.12
CA SER A 245 1.57 -1.07 19.84
C SER A 245 1.63 -0.82 21.35
N ALA A 246 2.15 0.34 21.79
CA ALA A 246 2.13 0.74 23.19
C ALA A 246 0.69 0.88 23.73
N LEU A 247 -0.19 1.56 22.99
CA LEU A 247 -1.59 1.75 23.34
C LEU A 247 -2.33 0.41 23.44
N THR A 248 -2.15 -0.47 22.45
CA THR A 248 -2.78 -1.79 22.42
C THR A 248 -2.33 -2.63 23.61
N SER A 249 -1.05 -2.60 23.96
CA SER A 249 -0.50 -3.25 25.16
C SER A 249 -1.15 -2.74 26.45
N VAL A 250 -1.36 -1.43 26.57
CA VAL A 250 -2.08 -0.84 27.72
C VAL A 250 -3.54 -1.31 27.76
N LEU A 251 -4.26 -1.27 26.63
CA LEU A 251 -5.65 -1.72 26.57
C LEU A 251 -5.79 -3.20 26.91
N PHE A 252 -4.78 -4.01 26.56
CA PHE A 252 -4.69 -5.41 26.93
C PHE A 252 -4.43 -5.58 28.44
N TYR A 253 -3.47 -4.84 29.02
CA TYR A 253 -3.19 -4.86 30.46
C TYR A 253 -4.43 -4.46 31.29
N LEU A 254 -5.18 -3.46 30.83
CA LEU A 254 -6.40 -2.98 31.49
C LEU A 254 -7.61 -3.92 31.33
N GLY A 255 -7.51 -4.98 30.52
CA GLY A 255 -8.62 -5.91 30.31
C GLY A 255 -9.70 -5.40 29.34
N ILE A 256 -9.47 -4.31 28.62
CA ILE A 256 -10.48 -3.69 27.72
C ILE A 256 -10.66 -4.55 26.47
N ILE A 257 -9.56 -4.97 25.84
CA ILE A 257 -9.58 -5.81 24.64
C ILE A 257 -10.30 -7.13 24.95
N GLN A 258 -10.00 -7.74 26.08
CA GLN A 258 -10.59 -9.01 26.53
C GLN A 258 -12.11 -8.91 26.66
N LYS A 259 -12.63 -7.81 27.20
CA LYS A 259 -14.08 -7.59 27.34
C LYS A 259 -14.76 -7.47 25.98
N VAL A 260 -14.20 -6.66 25.08
CA VAL A 260 -14.75 -6.45 23.72
C VAL A 260 -14.70 -7.75 22.92
N VAL A 261 -13.55 -8.41 22.92
CA VAL A 261 -13.33 -9.66 22.17
C VAL A 261 -14.21 -10.78 22.70
N LYS A 262 -14.41 -10.90 24.03
CA LYS A 262 -15.33 -11.89 24.61
C LYS A 262 -16.76 -11.69 24.11
N LEU A 263 -17.24 -10.45 24.08
CA LEU A 263 -18.59 -10.14 23.57
C LEU A 263 -18.75 -10.57 22.11
N MET A 264 -17.78 -10.21 21.26
CA MET A 264 -17.80 -10.56 19.85
C MET A 264 -17.66 -12.07 19.63
N ALA A 265 -16.82 -12.74 20.40
CA ALA A 265 -16.67 -14.19 20.34
C ALA A 265 -17.96 -14.91 20.73
N MET A 266 -18.65 -14.50 21.79
CA MET A 266 -19.95 -15.08 22.15
C MET A 266 -20.98 -14.95 21.01
N LEU A 267 -20.99 -13.81 20.31
CA LEU A 267 -21.85 -13.59 19.16
C LEU A 267 -21.49 -14.53 18.00
N LEU A 268 -20.20 -14.62 17.64
CA LEU A 268 -19.71 -15.46 16.56
C LEU A 268 -19.91 -16.96 16.86
N THR A 269 -19.57 -17.43 18.06
CA THR A 269 -19.82 -18.80 18.54
C THR A 269 -21.31 -19.16 18.42
N LYS A 270 -22.21 -18.29 18.90
CA LYS A 270 -23.66 -18.56 18.88
C LYS A 270 -24.23 -18.59 17.47
N LEU A 271 -23.80 -17.69 16.59
CA LEU A 271 -24.32 -17.57 15.23
C LEU A 271 -23.75 -18.64 14.29
N LEU A 272 -22.46 -18.92 14.37
CA LEU A 272 -21.74 -19.75 13.40
C LEU A 272 -21.45 -21.17 13.90
N LYS A 273 -21.78 -21.46 15.17
CA LYS A 273 -21.59 -22.77 15.82
C LYS A 273 -20.14 -23.26 15.73
N ILE A 274 -19.22 -22.36 16.05
CA ILE A 274 -17.78 -22.62 16.13
C ILE A 274 -17.34 -22.71 17.59
N SER A 275 -16.16 -23.25 17.85
CA SER A 275 -15.66 -23.38 19.23
C SER A 275 -15.39 -22.02 19.87
N GLY A 276 -15.41 -21.96 21.20
CA GLY A 276 -15.19 -20.70 21.92
C GLY A 276 -13.77 -20.17 21.75
N ALA A 277 -12.77 -21.07 21.73
CA ALA A 277 -11.37 -20.72 21.53
C ALA A 277 -11.12 -20.18 20.12
N GLU A 278 -11.56 -20.87 19.07
CA GLU A 278 -11.35 -20.38 17.70
C GLU A 278 -12.12 -19.07 17.45
N SER A 279 -13.29 -18.90 18.07
CA SER A 279 -14.05 -17.66 18.01
C SER A 279 -13.38 -16.50 18.72
N LEU A 280 -12.71 -16.72 19.85
CA LEU A 280 -11.94 -15.70 20.57
C LEU A 280 -10.75 -15.23 19.76
N SER A 281 -10.02 -16.14 19.12
CA SER A 281 -8.90 -15.77 18.25
C SER A 281 -9.36 -14.95 17.07
N VAL A 282 -10.42 -15.36 16.37
CA VAL A 282 -10.95 -14.63 15.21
C VAL A 282 -11.53 -13.26 15.61
N ALA A 283 -12.23 -13.16 16.74
CA ALA A 283 -12.70 -11.88 17.25
C ALA A 283 -11.54 -10.97 17.70
N GLY A 284 -10.49 -11.55 18.28
CA GLY A 284 -9.27 -10.82 18.66
C GLY A 284 -8.54 -10.24 17.47
N ASN A 285 -8.45 -11.00 16.38
CA ASN A 285 -7.81 -10.64 15.12
C ASN A 285 -8.41 -9.38 14.43
N ILE A 286 -9.62 -8.96 14.81
CA ILE A 286 -10.21 -7.70 14.31
C ILE A 286 -9.39 -6.48 14.79
N PHE A 287 -8.72 -6.60 15.95
CA PHE A 287 -7.96 -5.53 16.60
C PHE A 287 -6.47 -5.85 16.74
N LEU A 288 -6.17 -7.12 16.99
CA LEU A 288 -4.83 -7.66 17.22
C LEU A 288 -4.28 -8.31 15.95
N GLY A 289 -2.96 -8.40 15.82
CA GLY A 289 -2.35 -9.09 14.71
C GLY A 289 -2.35 -10.62 14.86
N GLN A 290 -1.85 -11.28 13.81
CA GLN A 290 -1.83 -12.73 13.68
C GLN A 290 -1.00 -13.47 14.72
N THR A 291 -0.14 -12.77 15.46
CA THR A 291 0.68 -13.33 16.55
C THR A 291 0.17 -12.96 17.93
N GLU A 292 -0.51 -11.82 18.09
CA GLU A 292 -1.03 -11.39 19.39
C GLU A 292 -2.41 -11.99 19.71
N ALA A 293 -3.31 -12.14 18.73
CA ALA A 293 -4.63 -12.69 19.03
C ALA A 293 -4.59 -14.14 19.56
N PRO A 294 -3.71 -15.04 19.08
CA PRO A 294 -3.55 -16.38 19.67
C PRO A 294 -3.17 -16.37 21.17
N LEU A 295 -2.59 -15.28 21.70
CA LEU A 295 -2.28 -15.15 23.12
C LEU A 295 -3.54 -15.22 24.00
N LEU A 296 -4.68 -14.71 23.50
CA LEU A 296 -5.96 -14.74 24.20
C LEU A 296 -6.45 -16.16 24.50
N ILE A 297 -5.97 -17.13 23.71
CA ILE A 297 -6.39 -18.53 23.75
C ILE A 297 -5.22 -19.49 23.99
N LYS A 298 -4.09 -18.97 24.48
CA LYS A 298 -2.84 -19.73 24.67
C LYS A 298 -3.05 -21.07 25.40
N ALA A 299 -3.89 -21.08 26.44
CA ALA A 299 -4.19 -22.29 27.23
C ALA A 299 -4.88 -23.42 26.43
N TYR A 300 -5.52 -23.09 25.30
CA TYR A 300 -6.28 -24.03 24.48
C TYR A 300 -5.52 -24.48 23.24
N LEU A 301 -4.55 -23.68 22.75
CA LEU A 301 -3.85 -23.91 21.47
C LEU A 301 -3.33 -25.34 21.31
N GLU A 302 -2.71 -25.92 22.36
CA GLU A 302 -2.15 -27.28 22.28
C GLU A 302 -3.21 -28.37 22.07
N LYS A 303 -4.44 -28.12 22.51
CA LYS A 303 -5.56 -29.08 22.47
C LYS A 303 -6.51 -28.85 21.30
N MET A 304 -6.28 -27.81 20.50
CA MET A 304 -7.15 -27.48 19.38
C MET A 304 -7.07 -28.55 18.29
N THR A 305 -8.23 -28.84 17.72
CA THR A 305 -8.39 -29.70 16.55
C THR A 305 -7.76 -29.04 15.32
N LYS A 306 -7.54 -29.82 14.26
CA LYS A 306 -6.96 -29.30 13.02
C LYS A 306 -7.83 -28.23 12.35
N SER A 307 -9.15 -28.38 12.40
CA SER A 307 -10.07 -27.39 11.83
C SER A 307 -10.03 -26.06 12.61
N GLU A 308 -9.94 -26.14 13.94
CA GLU A 308 -9.79 -24.96 14.80
C GLU A 308 -8.45 -24.26 14.58
N MET A 309 -7.36 -25.03 14.51
CA MET A 309 -6.03 -24.47 14.23
C MET A 309 -5.97 -23.80 12.86
N LEU A 310 -6.59 -24.38 11.83
CA LEU A 310 -6.66 -23.73 10.52
C LEU A 310 -7.45 -22.42 10.58
N LEU A 311 -8.54 -22.35 11.37
CA LEU A 311 -9.27 -21.09 11.54
C LEU A 311 -8.44 -20.02 12.25
N VAL A 312 -7.68 -20.38 13.30
CA VAL A 312 -6.75 -19.44 13.95
C VAL A 312 -5.79 -18.84 12.93
N MET A 313 -5.20 -19.69 12.08
CA MET A 313 -4.25 -19.25 11.06
C MET A 313 -4.90 -18.37 9.98
N ILE A 314 -6.03 -18.81 9.42
CA ILE A 314 -6.78 -18.06 8.39
C ILE A 314 -7.28 -16.75 8.96
N GLY A 315 -7.80 -16.74 10.18
CA GLY A 315 -8.27 -15.52 10.85
C GLY A 315 -7.15 -14.47 10.96
N GLY A 316 -5.94 -14.90 11.29
CA GLY A 316 -4.79 -14.00 11.38
C GLY A 316 -4.37 -13.42 10.02
N MET A 317 -4.40 -14.24 8.96
CA MET A 317 -4.07 -13.81 7.59
C MET A 317 -5.19 -12.99 6.92
N ALA A 318 -6.44 -13.18 7.32
CA ALA A 318 -7.59 -12.49 6.73
C ALA A 318 -7.76 -11.06 7.26
N THR A 319 -7.15 -10.75 8.41
CA THR A 319 -7.37 -9.51 9.16
C THR A 319 -6.09 -8.68 9.27
N VAL A 320 -6.21 -7.48 9.85
CA VAL A 320 -5.14 -6.52 10.01
C VAL A 320 -5.14 -5.99 11.44
N ALA A 321 -3.96 -5.85 12.03
CA ALA A 321 -3.79 -5.27 13.36
C ALA A 321 -4.11 -3.77 13.36
N GLY A 322 -4.70 -3.27 14.46
CA GLY A 322 -4.98 -1.85 14.62
C GLY A 322 -3.75 -0.95 14.47
N ALA A 323 -2.56 -1.44 14.86
CA ALA A 323 -1.31 -0.70 14.77
C ALA A 323 -0.87 -0.34 13.35
N VAL A 324 -1.18 -1.20 12.38
CA VAL A 324 -0.82 -0.97 10.97
C VAL A 324 -1.99 -0.38 10.17
N LEU A 325 -3.23 -0.55 10.66
CA LEU A 325 -4.42 0.08 10.09
C LEU A 325 -4.26 1.60 9.94
N ALA A 326 -3.69 2.23 10.96
CA ALA A 326 -3.43 3.66 11.01
C ALA A 326 -2.43 4.12 9.93
N ALA A 327 -1.43 3.29 9.60
CA ALA A 327 -0.52 3.55 8.48
C ALA A 327 -1.26 3.54 7.14
N TYR A 328 -2.17 2.59 6.93
CA TYR A 328 -2.94 2.48 5.68
C TYR A 328 -3.93 3.64 5.50
N ILE A 329 -4.54 4.11 6.61
CA ILE A 329 -5.33 5.35 6.61
C ILE A 329 -4.46 6.53 6.16
N GLY A 330 -3.21 6.60 6.62
CA GLY A 330 -2.23 7.60 6.17
C GLY A 330 -1.91 7.50 4.67
N PHE A 331 -1.59 6.31 4.15
CA PHE A 331 -1.26 6.12 2.73
C PHE A 331 -2.41 6.50 1.80
N LEU A 332 -3.63 6.12 2.18
CA LEU A 332 -4.80 6.33 1.32
C LEU A 332 -5.45 7.70 1.53
N GLY A 333 -5.44 8.22 2.76
CA GLY A 333 -6.01 9.53 3.09
C GLY A 333 -5.07 10.71 2.89
N GLY A 334 -3.74 10.49 2.80
CA GLY A 334 -2.77 11.59 2.72
C GLY A 334 -2.91 12.53 3.91
N ASP A 335 -2.94 13.85 3.68
CA ASP A 335 -3.24 14.87 4.69
C ASP A 335 -4.70 15.34 4.73
N ASP A 336 -5.58 14.77 3.90
CA ASP A 336 -7.00 15.11 3.86
C ASP A 336 -7.78 14.39 4.98
N PRO A 337 -8.33 15.12 5.98
CA PRO A 337 -9.07 14.51 7.08
C PRO A 337 -10.35 13.78 6.63
N ALA A 338 -11.03 14.28 5.60
CA ALA A 338 -12.25 13.66 5.08
C ALA A 338 -11.93 12.34 4.38
N LEU A 339 -10.88 12.31 3.55
CA LEU A 339 -10.43 11.06 2.92
C LEU A 339 -9.91 10.06 3.95
N ARG A 340 -9.14 10.50 4.96
CA ARG A 340 -8.72 9.63 6.07
C ARG A 340 -9.92 8.98 6.75
N LEU A 341 -10.99 9.72 6.98
CA LEU A 341 -12.22 9.19 7.59
C LEU A 341 -12.91 8.16 6.70
N VAL A 342 -12.98 8.41 5.39
CA VAL A 342 -13.52 7.46 4.41
C VAL A 342 -12.74 6.15 4.44
N TYR A 343 -11.42 6.19 4.36
CA TYR A 343 -10.59 4.98 4.39
C TYR A 343 -10.58 4.30 5.75
N ALA A 344 -10.62 5.05 6.86
CA ALA A 344 -10.77 4.49 8.19
C ALA A 344 -12.05 3.66 8.31
N LYS A 345 -13.19 4.20 7.85
CA LYS A 345 -14.46 3.46 7.78
C LYS A 345 -14.33 2.16 6.98
N HIS A 346 -13.77 2.22 5.77
CA HIS A 346 -13.64 1.05 4.91
C HIS A 346 -12.70 -0.01 5.46
N LEU A 347 -11.54 0.40 6.00
CA LEU A 347 -10.56 -0.51 6.60
C LEU A 347 -11.09 -1.18 7.87
N LEU A 348 -11.81 -0.43 8.72
CA LEU A 348 -12.51 -0.99 9.88
C LEU A 348 -13.60 -1.99 9.46
N ALA A 349 -14.40 -1.64 8.45
CA ALA A 349 -15.40 -2.54 7.90
C ALA A 349 -14.76 -3.81 7.34
N ALA A 350 -13.66 -3.69 6.61
CA ALA A 350 -12.92 -4.83 6.06
C ALA A 350 -12.43 -5.78 7.15
N SER A 351 -11.86 -5.24 8.23
CA SER A 351 -11.40 -6.04 9.37
C SER A 351 -12.55 -6.79 10.06
N VAL A 352 -13.69 -6.12 10.31
CA VAL A 352 -14.86 -6.77 10.92
C VAL A 352 -15.49 -7.81 9.99
N MET A 353 -15.57 -7.54 8.69
CA MET A 353 -16.09 -8.47 7.68
C MET A 353 -15.18 -9.68 7.46
N ALA A 354 -13.87 -9.53 7.66
CA ALA A 354 -12.91 -10.61 7.51
C ALA A 354 -13.11 -11.74 8.53
N ALA A 355 -13.62 -11.46 9.73
CA ALA A 355 -13.90 -12.47 10.75
C ALA A 355 -14.89 -13.56 10.27
N PRO A 356 -16.14 -13.25 9.86
CA PRO A 356 -17.03 -14.26 9.30
C PRO A 356 -16.52 -14.84 7.98
N GLY A 357 -15.85 -14.06 7.13
CA GLY A 357 -15.23 -14.57 5.89
C GLY A 357 -14.17 -15.65 6.16
N ALA A 358 -13.30 -15.43 7.15
CA ALA A 358 -12.30 -16.39 7.60
C ALA A 358 -12.95 -17.68 8.13
N ILE A 359 -14.03 -17.57 8.90
CA ILE A 359 -14.79 -18.71 9.41
C ILE A 359 -15.36 -19.53 8.25
N VAL A 360 -16.05 -18.87 7.30
CA VAL A 360 -16.64 -19.53 6.13
C VAL A 360 -15.57 -20.30 5.36
N ILE A 361 -14.47 -19.64 5.01
CA ILE A 361 -13.44 -20.24 4.17
C ILE A 361 -12.67 -21.33 4.91
N SER A 362 -12.36 -21.14 6.19
CA SER A 362 -11.71 -22.18 6.99
C SER A 362 -12.56 -23.45 7.08
N LYS A 363 -13.86 -23.31 7.37
CA LYS A 363 -14.77 -24.46 7.49
C LYS A 363 -15.10 -25.10 6.14
N ILE A 364 -14.83 -24.44 5.01
CA ILE A 364 -14.81 -25.09 3.68
C ILE A 364 -13.49 -25.83 3.47
N LEU A 365 -12.35 -25.18 3.70
CA LEU A 365 -11.02 -25.74 3.44
C LEU A 365 -10.68 -26.95 4.33
N TYR A 366 -11.14 -26.91 5.58
CA TYR A 366 -10.99 -28.01 6.53
C TYR A 366 -12.22 -28.05 7.47
N PRO A 367 -13.29 -28.76 7.07
CA PRO A 367 -14.52 -28.83 7.86
C PRO A 367 -14.30 -29.43 9.25
N GLN A 368 -15.08 -28.96 10.21
CA GLN A 368 -15.09 -29.49 11.57
C GLN A 368 -15.80 -30.86 11.58
N THR A 369 -15.09 -31.92 11.93
CA THR A 369 -15.65 -33.28 12.11
C THR A 369 -15.60 -33.75 13.56
N GLU A 370 -14.71 -33.18 14.35
CA GLU A 370 -14.54 -33.48 15.78
C GLU A 370 -15.48 -32.62 16.62
N GLU A 371 -15.85 -33.10 17.82
CA GLU A 371 -16.67 -32.32 18.73
C GLU A 371 -15.95 -31.03 19.18
N ILE A 372 -16.72 -29.97 19.41
CA ILE A 372 -16.20 -28.64 19.76
C ILE A 372 -16.63 -28.24 21.16
N ASN A 373 -15.74 -27.58 21.90
CA ASN A 373 -16.11 -26.88 23.12
C ASN A 373 -16.56 -25.45 22.77
N THR A 374 -17.81 -25.11 23.08
CA THR A 374 -18.38 -23.78 22.80
C THR A 374 -18.15 -22.77 23.92
N GLU A 375 -17.51 -23.18 25.01
CA GLU A 375 -17.23 -22.32 26.15
C GLU A 375 -16.18 -21.25 25.79
N VAL A 376 -16.54 -19.99 26.07
CA VAL A 376 -15.73 -18.80 25.75
C VAL A 376 -15.02 -18.34 27.01
N GLU A 377 -13.84 -18.89 27.24
CA GLU A 377 -12.94 -18.50 28.34
C GLU A 377 -11.74 -17.72 27.80
N VAL A 378 -11.55 -16.51 28.32
CA VAL A 378 -10.41 -15.66 27.95
C VAL A 378 -9.28 -15.88 28.94
N SER A 379 -8.08 -16.09 28.43
CA SER A 379 -6.88 -16.17 29.27
C SER A 379 -6.74 -14.94 30.18
N SER A 380 -6.48 -15.15 31.46
CA SER A 380 -6.19 -14.08 32.42
C SER A 380 -4.73 -13.59 32.38
N GLU A 381 -3.93 -14.08 31.43
CA GLU A 381 -2.56 -13.58 31.23
C GLU A 381 -2.60 -12.07 30.92
N LYS A 382 -1.78 -11.30 31.65
CA LYS A 382 -1.61 -9.86 31.44
C LYS A 382 -0.29 -9.60 30.73
N ILE A 383 -0.26 -8.58 29.88
CA ILE A 383 0.98 -8.03 29.33
C ILE A 383 1.49 -6.99 30.31
N GLY A 384 2.62 -7.28 30.97
CA GLY A 384 3.24 -6.39 31.95
C GLY A 384 2.66 -6.51 33.38
N SER A 385 3.48 -6.09 34.33
CA SER A 385 3.18 -6.06 35.77
C SER A 385 2.34 -4.84 36.18
N ASN A 386 2.56 -3.70 35.51
CA ASN A 386 1.90 -2.42 35.74
C ASN A 386 1.71 -1.66 34.41
N ILE A 387 1.00 -0.52 34.44
CA ILE A 387 0.71 0.25 33.22
C ILE A 387 1.99 0.75 32.54
N LEU A 388 2.99 1.21 33.30
CA LEU A 388 4.26 1.68 32.72
C LEU A 388 5.03 0.54 32.06
N ASP A 389 5.04 -0.63 32.69
CA ASP A 389 5.60 -1.85 32.13
C ASP A 389 4.86 -2.28 30.84
N ALA A 390 3.54 -2.19 30.81
CA ALA A 390 2.75 -2.44 29.61
C ALA A 390 3.09 -1.46 28.46
N ILE A 391 3.26 -0.17 28.77
CA ILE A 391 3.72 0.84 27.80
C ILE A 391 5.10 0.49 27.27
N ALA A 392 6.07 0.20 28.14
CA ALA A 392 7.44 -0.08 27.75
C ALA A 392 7.56 -1.34 26.87
N ASN A 393 6.87 -2.42 27.25
CA ASN A 393 6.82 -3.65 26.46
C ASN A 393 6.17 -3.40 25.10
N GLY A 394 5.00 -2.74 25.07
CA GLY A 394 4.31 -2.43 23.83
C GLY A 394 5.10 -1.50 22.91
N THR A 395 5.85 -0.54 23.47
CA THR A 395 6.75 0.35 22.72
C THR A 395 7.91 -0.43 22.10
N THR A 396 8.50 -1.37 22.85
CA THR A 396 9.61 -2.19 22.36
C THR A 396 9.17 -3.12 21.23
N GLU A 397 8.02 -3.78 21.38
CA GLU A 397 7.44 -4.61 20.31
C GLU A 397 7.05 -3.76 19.10
N GLY A 398 6.44 -2.59 19.34
CA GLY A 398 6.13 -1.62 18.28
C GLY A 398 7.35 -1.14 17.52
N LEU A 399 8.47 -0.87 18.20
CA LEU A 399 9.73 -0.48 17.58
C LEU A 399 10.29 -1.59 16.69
N ARG A 400 10.31 -2.84 17.19
CA ARG A 400 10.73 -4.00 16.39
C ARG A 400 9.87 -4.15 15.15
N LEU A 401 8.56 -4.03 15.30
CA LEU A 401 7.60 -4.08 14.19
C LEU A 401 7.87 -2.95 13.18
N ALA A 402 8.00 -1.71 13.64
CA ALA A 402 8.23 -0.54 12.79
C ALA A 402 9.55 -0.64 12.01
N VAL A 403 10.65 -1.04 12.65
CA VAL A 403 11.94 -1.25 11.98
C VAL A 403 11.86 -2.39 10.98
N ASN A 404 11.20 -3.50 11.34
CA ASN A 404 11.00 -4.62 10.42
C ASN A 404 10.18 -4.20 9.18
N VAL A 405 9.11 -3.44 9.38
CA VAL A 405 8.30 -2.90 8.27
C VAL A 405 9.14 -1.98 7.37
N GLY A 406 9.89 -1.03 7.95
CA GLY A 406 10.76 -0.14 7.18
C GLY A 406 11.84 -0.89 6.39
N ALA A 407 12.49 -1.87 7.02
CA ALA A 407 13.51 -2.69 6.37
C ALA A 407 12.93 -3.58 5.26
N MET A 408 11.80 -4.25 5.51
CA MET A 408 11.12 -5.07 4.51
C MET A 408 10.69 -4.22 3.31
N LEU A 409 10.12 -3.04 3.53
CA LEU A 409 9.72 -2.13 2.45
C LEU A 409 10.90 -1.72 1.58
N LEU A 410 12.00 -1.28 2.19
CA LEU A 410 13.21 -0.92 1.46
C LEU A 410 13.70 -2.09 0.59
N VAL A 411 13.80 -3.27 1.18
CA VAL A 411 14.31 -4.46 0.50
C VAL A 411 13.38 -4.91 -0.63
N PHE A 412 12.07 -4.98 -0.39
CA PHE A 412 11.12 -5.43 -1.41
C PHE A 412 10.99 -4.43 -2.56
N VAL A 413 10.95 -3.12 -2.29
CA VAL A 413 10.93 -2.11 -3.35
C VAL A 413 12.20 -2.20 -4.20
N ALA A 414 13.37 -2.38 -3.58
CA ALA A 414 14.62 -2.58 -4.30
C ALA A 414 14.62 -3.87 -5.14
N PHE A 415 14.07 -4.98 -4.63
CA PHE A 415 13.91 -6.21 -5.41
C PHE A 415 12.96 -6.05 -6.58
N ILE A 416 11.82 -5.38 -6.39
CA ILE A 416 10.87 -5.08 -7.47
C ILE A 416 11.56 -4.24 -8.54
N ALA A 417 12.26 -3.16 -8.16
CA ALA A 417 13.00 -2.32 -9.09
C ALA A 417 14.08 -3.10 -9.86
N MET A 418 14.84 -3.96 -9.17
CA MET A 418 15.85 -4.81 -9.78
C MET A 418 15.23 -5.82 -10.76
N ILE A 419 14.14 -6.49 -10.38
CA ILE A 419 13.42 -7.43 -11.24
C ILE A 419 12.88 -6.68 -12.47
N ASN A 420 12.29 -5.50 -12.29
CA ASN A 420 11.79 -4.66 -13.37
C ASN A 420 12.91 -4.20 -14.30
N GLY A 421 14.10 -3.87 -13.78
CA GLY A 421 15.27 -3.57 -14.62
C GLY A 421 15.70 -4.76 -15.48
N ILE A 422 15.72 -5.97 -14.91
CA ILE A 422 16.04 -7.20 -15.64
C ILE A 422 14.95 -7.53 -16.69
N LEU A 423 13.68 -7.43 -16.31
CA LEU A 423 12.55 -7.69 -17.20
C LEU A 423 12.46 -6.65 -18.33
N GLY A 424 12.74 -5.39 -18.02
CA GLY A 424 12.84 -4.31 -19.00
C GLY A 424 13.89 -4.61 -20.06
N TRP A 425 15.09 -5.04 -19.64
CA TRP A 425 16.16 -5.44 -20.56
C TRP A 425 15.77 -6.63 -21.45
N ILE A 426 15.12 -7.66 -20.88
CA ILE A 426 14.59 -8.80 -21.65
C ILE A 426 13.50 -8.33 -22.64
N GLY A 427 12.66 -7.40 -22.20
CA GLY A 427 11.58 -6.82 -22.98
C GLY A 427 12.07 -5.95 -24.13
N GLU A 428 13.23 -5.29 -24.00
CA GLU A 428 13.88 -4.49 -25.04
C GLU A 428 14.60 -5.36 -26.08
N PHE A 429 15.23 -6.45 -25.64
CA PHE A 429 15.87 -7.41 -26.55
C PHE A 429 14.83 -8.18 -27.40
N SER A 430 13.56 -8.14 -27.00
CA SER A 430 12.43 -8.78 -27.69
C SER A 430 11.41 -7.75 -28.18
N THR A 431 10.38 -8.20 -28.91
CA THR A 431 9.23 -7.34 -29.27
C THR A 431 8.19 -7.26 -28.15
N ILE A 432 8.52 -7.76 -26.95
CA ILE A 432 7.56 -7.85 -25.84
C ILE A 432 7.19 -6.46 -25.34
N ASN A 433 8.14 -5.54 -25.15
CA ASN A 433 7.80 -4.19 -24.68
C ASN A 433 6.86 -3.45 -25.64
N THR A 434 7.09 -3.58 -26.96
CA THR A 434 6.17 -3.02 -27.97
C THR A 434 4.79 -3.66 -27.93
N TRP A 435 4.72 -4.98 -27.68
CA TRP A 435 3.44 -5.67 -27.53
C TRP A 435 2.73 -5.26 -26.24
N MET A 436 3.46 -5.12 -25.13
CA MET A 436 2.93 -4.69 -23.83
C MET A 436 2.30 -3.30 -23.93
N ALA A 437 3.03 -2.32 -24.48
CA ALA A 437 2.53 -0.97 -24.68
C ALA A 437 1.28 -0.90 -25.58
N ALA A 438 1.17 -1.83 -26.55
CA ALA A 438 0.04 -1.85 -27.49
C ALA A 438 -1.19 -2.61 -26.98
N ASN A 439 -1.04 -3.54 -26.03
CA ASN A 439 -2.10 -4.47 -25.62
C ASN A 439 -2.45 -4.40 -24.12
N THR A 440 -1.67 -3.67 -23.33
CA THR A 440 -1.85 -3.59 -21.88
C THR A 440 -1.69 -2.15 -21.39
N PRO A 441 -2.14 -1.83 -20.17
CA PRO A 441 -1.91 -0.52 -19.55
C PRO A 441 -0.43 -0.25 -19.23
N TYR A 442 0.46 -1.25 -19.34
CA TYR A 442 1.86 -1.11 -18.95
C TYR A 442 2.74 -0.79 -20.16
N PRO A 443 3.65 0.20 -20.03
CA PRO A 443 4.53 0.60 -21.13
C PRO A 443 5.62 -0.44 -21.45
N ALA A 444 5.95 -1.31 -20.50
CA ALA A 444 7.01 -2.30 -20.64
C ALA A 444 6.72 -3.55 -19.80
N LEU A 445 7.47 -4.62 -20.05
CA LEU A 445 7.42 -5.82 -19.22
C LEU A 445 7.95 -5.51 -17.81
N SER A 446 7.10 -5.72 -16.81
CA SER A 446 7.46 -5.57 -15.40
C SER A 446 6.85 -6.69 -14.56
N LEU A 447 7.30 -6.82 -13.31
CA LEU A 447 6.74 -7.74 -12.34
C LEU A 447 5.25 -7.45 -12.11
N GLU A 448 4.90 -6.18 -12.02
CA GLU A 448 3.51 -5.72 -11.92
C GLU A 448 2.68 -6.22 -13.10
N ALA A 449 3.18 -6.07 -14.32
CA ALA A 449 2.47 -6.51 -15.52
C ALA A 449 2.29 -8.03 -15.56
N ILE A 450 3.30 -8.80 -15.13
CA ILE A 450 3.22 -10.26 -15.01
C ILE A 450 2.16 -10.67 -13.98
N LEU A 451 2.24 -10.13 -12.78
CA LEU A 451 1.30 -10.44 -11.69
C LEU A 451 -0.12 -9.98 -12.05
N GLY A 452 -0.25 -8.80 -12.66
CA GLY A 452 -1.48 -8.26 -13.20
C GLY A 452 -2.12 -9.20 -14.20
N THR A 453 -1.33 -9.74 -15.13
CA THR A 453 -1.81 -10.71 -16.13
C THR A 453 -2.24 -12.04 -15.49
N ILE A 454 -1.45 -12.57 -14.54
CA ILE A 454 -1.74 -13.84 -13.86
C ILE A 454 -3.06 -13.77 -13.08
N PHE A 455 -3.30 -12.66 -12.37
CA PHE A 455 -4.47 -12.52 -11.51
C PHE A 455 -5.66 -11.80 -12.17
N ALA A 456 -5.51 -11.21 -13.36
CA ALA A 456 -6.59 -10.54 -14.09
C ALA A 456 -7.86 -11.39 -14.26
N PRO A 457 -7.80 -12.70 -14.61
CA PRO A 457 -9.01 -13.52 -14.71
C PRO A 457 -9.78 -13.61 -13.39
N LEU A 458 -9.07 -13.71 -12.26
CA LEU A 458 -9.69 -13.72 -10.93
C LEU A 458 -10.31 -12.35 -10.61
N MET A 459 -9.62 -11.25 -10.95
CA MET A 459 -10.14 -9.89 -10.73
C MET A 459 -11.43 -9.64 -11.51
N TRP A 460 -11.49 -10.13 -12.75
CA TRP A 460 -12.69 -10.06 -13.57
C TRP A 460 -13.85 -10.84 -12.94
N LEU A 461 -13.60 -12.05 -12.43
CA LEU A 461 -14.61 -12.90 -11.78
C LEU A 461 -15.19 -12.23 -10.53
N ILE A 462 -14.38 -11.53 -9.74
CA ILE A 462 -14.83 -10.86 -8.51
C ILE A 462 -15.51 -9.50 -8.74
N GLY A 463 -15.75 -9.11 -10.00
CA GLY A 463 -16.56 -7.95 -10.34
C GLY A 463 -15.80 -6.65 -10.62
N VAL A 464 -14.47 -6.70 -10.81
CA VAL A 464 -13.65 -5.54 -11.22
C VAL A 464 -13.95 -5.17 -12.69
N ALA A 465 -13.94 -3.88 -13.01
CA ALA A 465 -14.11 -3.41 -14.40
C ALA A 465 -12.94 -3.86 -15.28
N SER A 466 -13.19 -4.18 -16.55
CA SER A 466 -12.18 -4.77 -17.46
C SER A 466 -10.92 -3.92 -17.60
N GLU A 467 -11.04 -2.60 -17.47
CA GLU A 467 -9.96 -1.63 -17.56
C GLU A 467 -9.02 -1.70 -16.35
N ASP A 468 -9.53 -2.15 -15.19
CA ASP A 468 -8.78 -2.17 -13.93
C ASP A 468 -8.31 -3.58 -13.53
N ILE A 469 -8.67 -4.65 -14.27
CA ILE A 469 -8.40 -6.04 -13.84
C ILE A 469 -6.91 -6.35 -13.70
N MET A 470 -6.07 -5.77 -14.56
CA MET A 470 -4.62 -5.98 -14.48
C MET A 470 -4.04 -5.20 -13.29
N MET A 471 -4.47 -3.96 -13.07
CA MET A 471 -4.04 -3.13 -11.93
C MET A 471 -4.55 -3.66 -10.59
N MET A 472 -5.69 -4.34 -10.56
CA MET A 472 -6.14 -5.07 -9.38
C MET A 472 -5.36 -6.38 -9.21
N GLY A 473 -4.99 -7.04 -10.31
CA GLY A 473 -4.22 -8.28 -10.30
C GLY A 473 -2.80 -8.08 -9.77
N GLN A 474 -2.14 -6.99 -10.15
CA GLN A 474 -0.80 -6.64 -9.63
C GLN A 474 -0.88 -6.43 -8.11
N LEU A 475 -1.92 -5.75 -7.61
CA LEU A 475 -2.06 -5.46 -6.18
C LEU A 475 -2.22 -6.75 -5.38
N LEU A 476 -3.02 -7.69 -5.87
CA LEU A 476 -3.13 -9.02 -5.27
C LEU A 476 -1.80 -9.77 -5.31
N GLY A 477 -1.12 -9.78 -6.47
CA GLY A 477 0.15 -10.49 -6.62
C GLY A 477 1.25 -9.94 -5.73
N ILE A 478 1.39 -8.62 -5.66
CA ILE A 478 2.37 -7.92 -4.82
C ILE A 478 2.07 -8.15 -3.34
N LYS A 479 0.78 -8.11 -2.94
CA LYS A 479 0.38 -8.49 -1.59
C LYS A 479 0.87 -9.89 -1.23
N LEU A 480 0.63 -10.88 -2.09
CA LEU A 480 0.99 -12.28 -1.82
C LEU A 480 2.50 -12.50 -1.79
N ALA A 481 3.22 -11.91 -2.75
CA ALA A 481 4.65 -12.09 -2.95
C ALA A 481 5.50 -11.32 -1.93
N ALA A 482 5.07 -10.11 -1.58
CA ALA A 482 5.78 -9.23 -0.66
C ALA A 482 4.97 -9.01 0.61
N SER A 483 4.09 -8.01 0.62
CA SER A 483 3.18 -7.73 1.73
C SER A 483 2.07 -6.78 1.31
N GLU A 484 1.02 -6.74 2.11
CA GLU A 484 -0.06 -5.76 2.01
C GLU A 484 0.43 -4.31 2.16
N PHE A 485 1.53 -4.07 2.89
CA PHE A 485 2.16 -2.75 2.98
C PHE A 485 2.63 -2.25 1.62
N VAL A 486 3.38 -3.07 0.87
CA VAL A 486 3.82 -2.72 -0.49
C VAL A 486 2.59 -2.55 -1.39
N GLY A 487 1.58 -3.40 -1.24
CA GLY A 487 0.31 -3.29 -1.95
C GLY A 487 -0.41 -1.96 -1.71
N TYR A 488 -0.47 -1.46 -0.47
CA TYR A 488 -1.12 -0.18 -0.18
C TYR A 488 -0.35 1.04 -0.71
N ILE A 489 0.98 0.96 -0.75
CA ILE A 489 1.80 2.01 -1.38
C ILE A 489 1.50 2.04 -2.88
N GLN A 490 1.51 0.89 -3.56
CA GLN A 490 1.13 0.83 -4.97
C GLN A 490 -0.31 1.27 -5.21
N LEU A 491 -1.25 0.96 -4.31
CA LEU A 491 -2.62 1.47 -4.42
C LEU A 491 -2.68 3.00 -4.28
N ALA A 492 -1.85 3.59 -3.41
CA ALA A 492 -1.74 5.03 -3.28
C ALA A 492 -1.21 5.70 -4.56
N ASP A 493 -0.33 5.02 -5.29
CA ASP A 493 0.14 5.46 -6.61
C ASP A 493 -0.95 5.27 -7.68
N LEU A 494 -1.61 4.11 -7.72
CA LEU A 494 -2.61 3.80 -8.74
C LEU A 494 -3.89 4.62 -8.63
N LYS A 495 -4.20 5.20 -7.47
CA LYS A 495 -5.32 6.15 -7.33
C LYS A 495 -4.96 7.57 -7.80
N ASN A 496 -3.70 7.84 -8.15
CA ASN A 496 -3.27 9.17 -8.58
C ASN A 496 -3.32 9.24 -10.11
N VAL A 497 -4.28 10.02 -10.64
CA VAL A 497 -4.47 10.23 -12.08
C VAL A 497 -3.28 10.89 -12.78
N ALA A 498 -2.35 11.49 -12.03
CA ALA A 498 -1.10 12.01 -12.58
C ALA A 498 -0.12 10.91 -13.00
N ASN A 499 -0.31 9.67 -12.55
CA ASN A 499 0.54 8.54 -12.92
C ASN A 499 0.07 7.93 -14.24
N ALA A 500 1.02 7.55 -15.10
CA ALA A 500 0.73 6.95 -16.41
C ALA A 500 -0.12 5.67 -16.32
N VAL A 501 0.05 4.90 -15.24
CA VAL A 501 -0.79 3.74 -14.92
C VAL A 501 -1.59 4.09 -13.67
N HIS A 502 -2.91 4.18 -13.82
CA HIS A 502 -3.82 4.46 -12.71
C HIS A 502 -5.11 3.63 -12.85
N LEU A 503 -5.86 3.52 -11.75
CA LEU A 503 -7.20 2.93 -11.72
C LEU A 503 -8.20 3.93 -12.31
N ASN A 504 -9.17 3.40 -13.05
CA ASN A 504 -10.18 4.18 -13.74
C ASN A 504 -11.42 4.41 -12.89
N TYR A 505 -11.72 3.50 -11.97
CA TYR A 505 -12.97 3.52 -11.20
C TYR A 505 -12.72 3.62 -9.69
N ASN A 506 -13.46 4.51 -9.02
CA ASN A 506 -13.45 4.61 -7.56
C ASN A 506 -13.89 3.30 -6.90
N LYS A 507 -14.79 2.56 -7.56
CA LYS A 507 -15.16 1.20 -7.15
C LYS A 507 -13.93 0.31 -6.96
N SER A 508 -13.00 0.30 -7.92
CA SER A 508 -11.79 -0.52 -7.88
C SER A 508 -10.86 -0.11 -6.74
N ILE A 509 -10.73 1.19 -6.46
CA ILE A 509 -9.94 1.71 -5.32
C ILE A 509 -10.51 1.23 -3.99
N ILE A 510 -11.84 1.31 -3.81
CA ILE A 510 -12.49 0.80 -2.61
C ILE A 510 -12.36 -0.73 -2.54
N MET A 511 -12.59 -1.47 -3.63
CA MET A 511 -12.39 -2.92 -3.66
C MET A 511 -10.94 -3.31 -3.31
N ALA A 512 -9.95 -2.58 -3.82
CA ALA A 512 -8.54 -2.78 -3.49
C ALA A 512 -8.27 -2.58 -2.01
N THR A 513 -8.91 -1.57 -1.38
CA THR A 513 -8.82 -1.33 0.06
C THR A 513 -9.27 -2.55 0.86
N TYR A 514 -10.38 -3.19 0.49
CA TYR A 514 -10.83 -4.43 1.16
C TYR A 514 -9.96 -5.64 0.81
N MET A 515 -9.53 -5.77 -0.45
CA MET A 515 -8.70 -6.88 -0.93
C MET A 515 -7.33 -6.88 -0.25
N LEU A 516 -6.73 -5.70 -0.08
CA LEU A 516 -5.43 -5.56 0.54
C LEU A 516 -5.49 -5.74 2.06
N CYS A 517 -6.62 -5.42 2.69
CA CYS A 517 -6.84 -5.60 4.12
C CYS A 517 -6.76 -7.09 4.53
N GLY A 518 -5.56 -7.54 4.89
CA GLY A 518 -5.27 -8.84 5.49
C GLY A 518 -3.79 -9.21 5.37
N PHE A 519 -3.22 -9.88 6.37
CA PHE A 519 -1.82 -10.34 6.36
C PHE A 519 -1.52 -11.56 5.48
N ALA A 520 -2.40 -11.94 4.55
CA ALA A 520 -2.21 -13.09 3.67
C ALA A 520 -1.06 -12.85 2.68
N ASN A 521 0.13 -13.34 3.02
CA ASN A 521 1.34 -13.34 2.18
C ASN A 521 2.28 -14.52 2.57
N PHE A 522 3.30 -14.81 1.75
CA PHE A 522 4.21 -15.94 2.04
C PHE A 522 5.01 -15.76 3.35
N ALA A 523 5.39 -14.53 3.71
CA ALA A 523 6.14 -14.27 4.95
C ALA A 523 5.30 -14.57 6.20
N SER A 524 4.00 -14.32 6.14
CA SER A 524 3.05 -14.58 7.23
C SER A 524 2.94 -16.06 7.61
N ILE A 525 3.24 -16.99 6.70
CA ILE A 525 3.35 -18.42 7.04
C ILE A 525 4.47 -18.62 8.06
N GLY A 526 5.65 -18.05 7.81
CA GLY A 526 6.78 -18.12 8.73
C GLY A 526 6.49 -17.43 10.05
N ILE A 527 5.86 -16.25 10.01
CA ILE A 527 5.46 -15.49 11.20
C ILE A 527 4.51 -16.30 12.09
N GLN A 528 3.50 -16.95 11.51
CA GLN A 528 2.55 -17.76 12.28
C GLN A 528 3.17 -19.05 12.83
N ILE A 529 4.00 -19.75 12.04
CA ILE A 529 4.71 -20.94 12.52
C ILE A 529 5.63 -20.58 13.70
N GLY A 530 6.32 -19.45 13.62
CA GLY A 530 7.18 -18.94 14.71
C GLY A 530 6.37 -18.48 15.92
N GLY A 531 5.41 -17.58 15.71
CA GLY A 531 4.60 -16.97 16.76
C GLY A 531 3.69 -17.98 17.46
N ILE A 532 2.76 -18.60 16.74
CA ILE A 532 1.82 -19.58 17.31
C ILE A 532 2.58 -20.83 17.79
N GLY A 533 3.58 -21.28 17.03
CA GLY A 533 4.39 -22.44 17.42
C GLY A 533 5.27 -22.22 18.66
N SER A 534 5.53 -20.97 19.05
CA SER A 534 6.17 -20.67 20.35
C SER A 534 5.18 -20.78 21.52
N LEU A 535 3.89 -20.54 21.27
CA LEU A 535 2.82 -20.66 22.26
C LEU A 535 2.33 -22.10 22.42
N ALA A 536 2.36 -22.88 21.33
CA ALA A 536 1.99 -24.29 21.29
C ALA A 536 3.01 -25.11 20.48
N PRO A 537 4.17 -25.46 21.08
CA PRO A 537 5.21 -26.26 20.42
C PRO A 537 4.71 -27.59 19.81
N GLY A 538 3.72 -28.25 20.41
CA GLY A 538 3.13 -29.50 19.91
C GLY A 538 2.40 -29.34 18.57
N GLN A 539 1.91 -28.13 18.27
CA GLN A 539 1.17 -27.82 17.05
C GLN A 539 2.07 -27.35 15.88
N ARG A 540 3.38 -27.20 16.09
CA ARG A 540 4.29 -26.64 15.07
C ARG A 540 4.28 -27.39 13.74
N LYS A 541 4.12 -28.72 13.78
CA LYS A 541 3.97 -29.55 12.58
C LYS A 541 2.67 -29.23 11.83
N VAL A 542 1.55 -29.12 12.54
CA VAL A 542 0.24 -28.78 11.97
C VAL A 542 0.26 -27.40 11.33
N LEU A 543 0.85 -26.40 12.01
CA LEU A 543 1.02 -25.05 11.48
C LEU A 543 1.79 -25.04 10.15
N SER A 544 2.88 -25.82 10.07
CA SER A 544 3.68 -25.94 8.85
C SER A 544 2.90 -26.59 7.71
N GLU A 545 2.18 -27.69 7.98
CA GLU A 545 1.35 -28.39 6.98
C GLU A 545 0.20 -27.49 6.45
N PHE A 546 -0.30 -26.59 7.29
CA PHE A 546 -1.40 -25.70 6.93
C PHE A 546 -0.99 -24.35 6.35
N GLY A 547 0.28 -23.97 6.37
CA GLY A 547 0.74 -22.65 5.93
C GLY A 547 0.16 -22.18 4.59
N MET A 548 0.28 -23.00 3.54
CA MET A 548 -0.25 -22.65 2.21
C MET A 548 -1.79 -22.61 2.17
N LYS A 549 -2.45 -23.54 2.88
CA LYS A 549 -3.91 -23.58 2.96
C LYS A 549 -4.47 -22.37 3.72
N ALA A 550 -3.77 -21.94 4.77
CA ALA A 550 -4.10 -20.74 5.52
C ALA A 550 -3.92 -19.47 4.67
N LEU A 551 -2.83 -19.39 3.88
CA LEU A 551 -2.58 -18.29 2.95
C LEU A 551 -3.70 -18.16 1.91
N ILE A 552 -4.08 -19.26 1.26
CA ILE A 552 -5.20 -19.30 0.32
C ILE A 552 -6.49 -18.88 1.03
N GLY A 553 -6.74 -19.41 2.23
CA GLY A 553 -7.94 -19.10 2.99
C GLY A 553 -8.08 -17.63 3.36
N GLY A 554 -7.00 -17.02 3.87
CA GLY A 554 -6.97 -15.59 4.22
C GLY A 554 -7.13 -14.70 2.99
N THR A 555 -6.51 -15.08 1.87
CA THR A 555 -6.65 -14.38 0.58
C THR A 555 -8.10 -14.39 0.10
N ILE A 556 -8.73 -15.56 0.05
CA ILE A 556 -10.13 -15.70 -0.38
C ILE A 556 -11.06 -14.93 0.56
N ALA A 557 -10.83 -14.95 1.87
CA ALA A 557 -11.64 -14.18 2.83
C ALA A 557 -11.61 -12.67 2.54
N SER A 558 -10.42 -12.10 2.26
CA SER A 558 -10.30 -10.68 1.86
C SER A 558 -10.93 -10.38 0.50
N LEU A 559 -10.82 -11.30 -0.47
CA LEU A 559 -11.45 -11.18 -1.80
C LEU A 559 -12.98 -11.26 -1.72
N ILE A 560 -13.56 -12.07 -0.82
CA ILE A 560 -15.01 -12.09 -0.59
C ILE A 560 -15.47 -10.73 -0.05
N SER A 561 -14.74 -10.15 0.92
CA SER A 561 -15.06 -8.82 1.43
C SER A 561 -15.02 -7.76 0.33
N ALA A 562 -14.00 -7.77 -0.53
CA ALA A 562 -13.89 -6.87 -1.67
C ALA A 562 -15.01 -7.07 -2.70
N THR A 563 -15.37 -8.32 -2.99
CA THR A 563 -16.47 -8.68 -3.90
C THR A 563 -17.80 -8.13 -3.39
N ILE A 564 -18.09 -8.32 -2.10
CA ILE A 564 -19.32 -7.82 -1.46
C ILE A 564 -19.35 -6.28 -1.49
N ALA A 565 -18.23 -5.63 -1.15
CA ALA A 565 -18.14 -4.17 -1.20
C ALA A 565 -18.39 -3.66 -2.63
N GLY A 566 -17.70 -4.24 -3.63
CA GLY A 566 -17.86 -3.91 -5.04
C GLY A 566 -19.29 -4.09 -5.54
N MET A 567 -19.94 -5.18 -5.16
CA MET A 567 -21.35 -5.46 -5.49
C MET A 567 -22.30 -4.37 -4.99
N ILE A 568 -22.07 -3.85 -3.78
CA ILE A 568 -22.94 -2.87 -3.09
C ILE A 568 -22.73 -1.43 -3.61
N ILE A 569 -21.47 -1.09 -3.93
CA ILE A 569 -21.12 0.26 -4.39
C ILE A 569 -21.26 0.45 -5.91
N GLY A 570 -21.43 -0.63 -6.67
CA GLY A 570 -21.74 -0.61 -8.11
C GLY A 570 -20.61 -1.13 -8.95
#